data_AF-A0A5C5XEP2-F1
#
_entry.id   AF-A0A5C5XEP2-F1
#
_cell.length_a   1.000
_cell.length_b   1.000
_cell.length_c   1.000
_cell.angle_alpha   90.00
_cell.angle_beta   90.00
_cell.angle_gamma   90.00
#
_symmetry.space_group_name_H-M   'P 1'
#
loop_
_entity.id
_entity.type
_entity.pdbx_description
1 polymer ?
#
loop_
_entity_poly.entity_id
_entity_poly.type
_entity_poly.pdbx_seq_one_letter_code
_entity_poly.pdbx_strand_id
1 'polypeptide(L)'
;MIAVSAIEKERYSSIQRWDAYTYIAGYARSRTTGNEAGNFLLVGPDWKGETPEGIKKVYTFDTHFGMVAFRTQLFNPADIDNV
;
A
#
# COMPACT_ATOMS: atom_id res chain seq x y z
N MET A 1 3.70 7.91 -5.82
CA MET A 1 3.74 7.83 -4.35
C MET A 1 2.34 7.54 -3.84
N ILE A 2 2.19 6.80 -2.74
CA ILE A 2 0.91 6.54 -2.08
C ILE A 2 1.05 6.98 -0.63
N ALA A 3 0.21 7.93 -0.23
CA ALA A 3 0.01 8.28 1.17
C ALA A 3 -1.13 7.44 1.73
N VAL A 4 -0.95 6.92 2.95
CA VAL A 4 -2.01 6.20 3.66
C VAL A 4 -2.25 6.84 5.01
N SER A 5 -3.53 6.97 5.38
CA SER A 5 -3.94 7.44 6.69
C SER A 5 -3.85 6.33 7.73
N ALA A 6 -3.72 6.72 8.99
CA ALA A 6 -3.86 5.80 10.11
C ALA A 6 -5.27 5.20 10.11
N ILE A 7 -5.39 3.94 10.51
CA ILE A 7 -6.68 3.28 10.78
C ILE A 7 -6.69 2.77 12.20
N GLU A 8 -7.89 2.47 12.69
CA GLU A 8 -8.12 1.89 14.01
C GLU A 8 -7.31 0.59 14.20
N LYS A 9 -6.84 0.35 15.43
CA LYS A 9 -5.79 -0.62 15.72
C LYS A 9 -6.19 -2.06 15.39
N GLU A 10 -7.45 -2.43 15.66
CA GLU A 10 -7.93 -3.79 15.47
C GLU A 10 -8.54 -4.01 14.08
N ARG A 11 -8.70 -2.94 13.29
CA ARG A 11 -9.23 -3.01 11.93
C ARG A 11 -8.17 -3.52 10.95
N TYR A 12 -8.54 -4.58 10.21
CA TYR A 12 -7.69 -5.09 9.15
C TYR A 12 -7.74 -4.20 7.90
N SER A 13 -6.57 -3.91 7.33
CA SER A 13 -6.43 -3.33 6.00
C SER A 13 -5.28 -3.97 5.25
N SER A 14 -5.38 -4.00 3.92
CA SER A 14 -4.34 -4.53 3.03
C SER A 14 -4.11 -3.66 1.81
N ILE A 15 -2.81 -3.40 1.62
CA ILE A 15 -2.10 -2.72 0.53
C ILE A 15 -1.83 -3.45 -0.79
N GLN A 16 -2.58 -4.38 -1.37
CA GLN A 16 -1.94 -5.21 -2.42
C GLN A 16 -1.46 -4.40 -3.65
N ARG A 17 -0.24 -4.67 -4.15
CA ARG A 17 0.24 -4.12 -5.42
C ARG A 17 0.95 -5.15 -6.28
N TRP A 18 0.82 -5.03 -7.59
CA TRP A 18 1.39 -5.94 -8.57
C TRP A 18 1.63 -5.23 -9.90
N ASP A 19 2.50 -5.80 -10.72
CA ASP A 19 2.80 -5.31 -12.06
C ASP A 19 1.84 -5.88 -13.12
N ALA A 20 2.02 -5.49 -14.38
CA ALA A 20 1.20 -6.00 -15.49
C ALA A 20 1.31 -7.51 -15.73
N TYR A 21 2.34 -8.17 -15.20
CA TYR A 21 2.48 -9.64 -15.24
C TYR A 21 1.84 -10.33 -14.06
N THR A 22 1.11 -9.59 -13.22
CA THR A 22 0.47 -10.07 -11.98
C THR A 22 1.46 -10.50 -10.90
N TYR A 23 2.74 -10.14 -11.04
CA TYR A 23 3.73 -10.39 -10.01
C TYR A 23 3.54 -9.42 -8.83
N ILE A 24 3.46 -9.96 -7.62
CA ILE A 24 3.17 -9.17 -6.43
C ILE A 24 4.46 -8.50 -5.93
N ALA A 25 4.59 -7.20 -6.18
CA ALA A 25 5.68 -6.40 -5.63
C ALA A 25 5.61 -6.27 -4.11
N GLY A 26 4.41 -6.40 -3.50
CA GLY A 26 4.30 -6.62 -2.06
C GLY A 26 2.99 -6.20 -1.39
N TYR A 27 3.02 -6.30 -0.05
CA TYR A 27 1.95 -5.95 0.87
C TYR A 27 2.41 -4.93 1.92
N ALA A 28 1.44 -4.16 2.44
CA ALA A 28 1.54 -3.06 3.40
C ALA A 28 0.24 -3.07 4.20
N ARG A 29 0.22 -2.33 5.32
CA ARG A 29 -0.83 -2.26 6.35
C ARG A 29 -0.74 -3.38 7.37
N SER A 30 -1.87 -3.76 7.97
CA SER A 30 -1.98 -4.41 9.28
C SER A 30 -1.06 -5.60 9.49
N ARG A 31 -0.77 -6.36 8.42
CA ARG A 31 0.09 -7.54 8.47
C ARG A 31 1.60 -7.26 8.40
N THR A 32 2.03 -6.12 7.86
CA THR A 32 3.45 -5.89 7.53
C THR A 32 4.01 -4.54 7.95
N THR A 33 3.23 -3.47 7.86
CA THR A 33 3.71 -2.09 8.14
C THR A 33 2.91 -1.37 9.22
N GLY A 34 1.99 -2.09 9.88
CA GLY A 34 1.12 -1.56 10.92
C GLY A 34 -0.04 -0.70 10.39
N ASN A 35 -0.79 -0.13 11.34
CA ASN A 35 -2.01 0.64 11.07
C ASN A 35 -1.79 2.16 11.10
N GLU A 36 -0.56 2.62 11.31
CA GLU A 36 -0.21 4.04 11.29
C GLU A 36 -0.21 4.64 9.88
N ALA A 37 -0.29 5.97 9.81
CA ALA A 37 -0.09 6.71 8.58
C ALA A 37 1.33 6.50 8.01
N GLY A 38 1.48 6.70 6.71
CA GLY A 38 2.80 6.63 6.09
C GLY A 38 2.79 6.79 4.57
N ASN A 39 3.98 7.04 4.03
CA ASN A 39 4.18 7.20 2.60
C ASN A 39 4.92 6.00 2.02
N PHE A 40 4.44 5.51 0.88
CA PHE A 40 5.06 4.43 0.12
C PHE A 40 5.41 4.93 -1.27
N LEU A 41 6.61 4.62 -1.72
CA LEU A 41 7.05 4.96 -3.07
C LEU A 41 6.86 3.73 -3.97
N LEU A 42 6.23 3.95 -5.12
CA LEU A 42 6.12 2.95 -6.18
C LEU A 42 6.95 3.44 -7.35
N VAL A 43 7.82 2.58 -7.87
CA VAL A 43 8.77 2.93 -8.92
C VAL A 43 8.74 1.88 -10.03
N GLY A 44 8.94 2.34 -11.27
CA GLY A 44 9.03 1.46 -12.43
C GLY A 44 10.45 0.90 -12.63
N PRO A 45 10.66 0.10 -13.69
CA PRO A 45 11.89 -0.67 -13.90
C PRO A 45 13.13 0.20 -14.11
N ASP A 46 12.95 1.43 -14.62
CA ASP A 46 14.06 2.33 -14.96
C ASP A 46 14.45 3.28 -13.81
N TRP A 47 13.82 3.17 -12.64
CA TRP A 47 14.08 4.10 -11.54
C TRP A 47 15.47 3.89 -10.93
N LYS A 48 16.27 4.96 -10.93
CA LYS A 48 17.62 5.03 -10.35
C LYS A 48 17.77 6.18 -9.35
N GLY A 49 16.65 6.78 -8.94
CA GLY A 49 16.65 7.93 -8.05
C GLY A 49 16.96 7.56 -6.60
N GLU A 50 17.17 8.57 -5.77
CA GLU A 50 17.25 8.38 -4.32
C GLU A 50 15.85 8.30 -3.71
N THR A 51 15.75 7.62 -2.57
CA THR A 51 14.48 7.54 -1.82
C THR A 51 14.28 8.86 -1.06
N PRO A 52 13.17 9.59 -1.29
CA PRO A 52 12.89 10.80 -0.53
C PRO A 52 12.72 10.53 0.97
N GLU A 53 13.00 11.53 1.80
CA GLU A 53 12.77 11.45 3.24
C GLU A 53 11.28 11.16 3.57
N GLY A 54 11.03 10.37 4.61
CA GLY A 54 9.67 10.04 5.06
C GLY A 54 8.97 8.91 4.28
N ILE A 55 9.64 8.27 3.31
CA ILE A 55 9.14 7.06 2.66
C ILE A 55 9.36 5.84 3.57
N LYS A 56 8.28 5.20 4.01
CA LYS A 56 8.33 3.97 4.83
C LYS A 56 8.88 2.78 4.04
N LYS A 57 8.56 2.67 2.75
CA LYS A 57 9.06 1.61 1.86
C LYS A 57 8.95 1.98 0.39
N VAL A 58 9.95 1.56 -0.39
CA VAL A 58 9.93 1.58 -1.86
C VAL A 58 9.51 0.21 -2.37
N TYR A 59 8.63 0.19 -3.37
CA TYR A 59 8.25 -1.00 -4.11
C TYR A 59 8.54 -0.79 -5.60
N THR A 60 9.24 -1.74 -6.19
CA THR A 60 9.64 -1.71 -7.60
C THR A 60 8.73 -2.61 -8.42
N PHE A 61 8.32 -2.14 -9.59
CA PHE A 61 7.65 -2.93 -10.61
C PHE A 61 8.58 -3.20 -11.78
N ASP A 62 8.49 -4.39 -12.36
CA ASP A 62 9.24 -4.76 -13.57
C ASP A 62 8.63 -4.16 -14.85
N THR A 63 7.48 -3.50 -14.72
CA THR A 63 6.77 -2.86 -15.83
C THR A 63 6.37 -1.43 -15.44
N HIS A 64 6.15 -0.58 -16.44
CA HIS A 64 5.71 0.80 -16.24
C HIS A 64 4.25 0.91 -15.78
N PHE A 65 3.47 -0.16 -15.89
CA PHE A 65 2.09 -0.23 -15.45
C PHE A 65 1.93 -1.24 -14.32
N GLY A 66 1.47 -0.75 -13.18
CA GLY A 66 1.12 -1.58 -12.03
C GLY A 66 -0.28 -1.24 -11.53
N MET A 67 -0.82 -2.14 -10.73
CA MET A 67 -2.10 -1.95 -10.06
C MET A 67 -1.90 -1.96 -8.54
N VAL A 68 -2.75 -1.20 -7.85
CA VAL A 68 -2.80 -1.14 -6.40
C VAL A 68 -4.24 -1.30 -5.96
N ALA A 69 -4.48 -2.28 -5.10
CA ALA A 69 -5.77 -2.52 -4.49
C ALA A 69 -5.70 -2.22 -3.00
N PHE A 70 -6.64 -1.39 -2.56
CA PHE A 70 -6.88 -1.09 -1.17
C PHE A 70 -8.06 -1.94 -0.71
N ARG A 71 -7.90 -2.60 0.44
CA ARG A 71 -8.99 -3.33 1.08
C ARG A 71 -8.99 -2.98 2.55
N THR A 72 -10.12 -2.52 3.05
CA THR A 72 -10.35 -2.26 4.47
C THR A 72 -11.47 -3.20 4.93
N GLN A 73 -11.31 -3.79 6.10
CA GLN A 73 -12.32 -4.65 6.69
C GLN A 73 -13.55 -3.83 7.06
N LEU A 74 -14.70 -4.29 6.56
CA LEU A 74 -16.02 -3.87 6.99
C LEU A 74 -16.57 -4.95 7.92
N PHE A 75 -16.84 -4.61 9.18
CA PHE A 75 -17.30 -5.61 10.16
C PHE A 75 -18.75 -6.00 9.95
N ASN A 76 -19.62 -5.04 9.64
CA ASN A 76 -21.05 -5.21 9.38
C ASN A 76 -21.58 -3.94 8.67
N PRO A 77 -22.83 -3.91 8.17
CA PRO A 77 -23.34 -2.75 7.44
C PRO A 77 -23.37 -1.42 8.23
N ALA A 78 -23.45 -1.46 9.55
CA ALA A 78 -23.45 -0.24 10.38
C ALA A 78 -22.06 0.39 10.54
N ASP A 79 -21.01 -0.27 10.05
CA ASP A 79 -19.62 0.15 10.15
C ASP A 79 -19.12 0.87 8.88
N ILE A 80 -20.00 1.11 7.90
CA ILE A 80 -19.65 1.68 6.59
C ILE A 80 -19.01 3.06 6.67
N ASP A 81 -19.38 3.87 7.67
CA ASP A 81 -18.84 5.22 7.84
C ASP A 81 -17.39 5.21 8.39
N ASN A 82 -16.88 4.05 8.82
CA ASN A 82 -15.53 3.87 9.35
C ASN A 82 -14.53 3.26 8.36
N VAL A 83 -14.92 3.03 7.09
CA VAL A 83 -14.11 2.32 6.08
C VAL A 83 -13.76 3.16 4.85
#